data_AF-A0A9D6TWF3-F1
#
_entry.id   AF-A0A9D6TWF3-F1
#
_cell.length_a   1.000
_cell.length_b   1.000
_cell.length_c   1.000
_cell.angle_alpha   90.00
_cell.angle_beta   90.00
_cell.angle_gamma   90.00
#
_symmetry.space_group_name_H-M   'P 1'
#
loop_
_entity.id
_entity.type
_entity.pdbx_description
1 polymer ?
#
loop_
_entity_poly.entity_id
_entity_poly.type
_entity_poly.pdbx_seq_one_letter_code
_entity_poly.pdbx_strand_id
1 'polypeptide(L)' 'AQCGYCTPGILVTAKALLDGNPAPTRREVEEALAGNLCRCTGYTKILDAVEMAALRMTGGSRVGDRR' A
#
# COMPACT_ATOMS: atom_id res chain seq x y z
N ALA A 1 -8.29 7.44 -0.98
CA ALA A 1 -9.30 6.53 -0.39
C ALA A 1 -10.69 6.93 -0.92
N GLN A 2 -11.69 6.03 -0.87
CA GLN A 2 -13.09 6.35 -1.16
C GLN A 2 -13.89 6.50 0.15
N CYS A 3 -14.57 5.45 0.63
CA CYS A 3 -15.37 5.52 1.87
C CYS A 3 -14.54 5.50 3.17
N GLY A 4 -13.28 5.05 3.13
CA GLY A 4 -12.39 5.03 4.29
C GLY A 4 -12.56 3.87 5.28
N TYR A 5 -13.62 3.06 5.17
CA TYR A 5 -13.91 2.00 6.16
C TYR A 5 -12.77 0.96 6.31
N CYS A 6 -12.20 0.52 5.18
CA CYS A 6 -11.07 -0.42 5.17
C CYS A 6 -9.71 0.21 5.50
N THR A 7 -9.62 1.55 5.55
CA THR A 7 -8.34 2.26 5.63
C THR A 7 -7.55 1.93 6.90
N PRO A 8 -8.13 1.84 8.11
CA PRO A 8 -7.37 1.51 9.31
C PRO A 8 -6.66 0.15 9.22
N GLY A 9 -7.36 -0.90 8.77
CA GLY A 9 -6.80 -2.24 8.61
C GLY A 9 -5.66 -2.28 7.59
N ILE A 10 -5.87 -1.62 6.44
CA ILE A 10 -4.84 -1.49 5.40
C ILE A 10 -3.59 -0.79 5.93
N LEU A 11 -3.74 0.33 6.66
CA LEU A 11 -2.60 1.11 7.15
C LEU A 11 -1.75 0.31 8.14
N VAL A 12 -2.38 -0.38 9.10
CA VAL A 12 -1.65 -1.19 10.08
C VAL A 12 -0.95 -2.37 9.40
N THR A 13 -1.64 -3.05 8.48
CA THR A 13 -1.07 -4.19 7.76
C THR A 13 0.09 -3.78 6.86
N ALA A 14 -0.07 -2.68 6.10
CA ALA A 14 0.98 -2.13 5.25
C ALA A 14 2.18 -1.67 6.08
N LYS A 15 1.96 -1.03 7.24
CA LYS A 15 3.04 -0.65 8.14
C LYS A 15 3.81 -1.88 8.65
N ALA A 16 3.11 -2.92 9.10
CA ALA A 16 3.76 -4.14 9.56
C ALA A 16 4.62 -4.80 8.46
N LEU A 17 4.11 -4.81 7.21
CA LEU A 17 4.89 -5.27 6.06
C LEU A 17 6.15 -4.43 5.87
N LEU A 18 6.02 -3.10 5.81
CA LEU A 18 7.14 -2.20 5.49
C LEU A 18 8.18 -2.08 6.60
N ASP A 19 7.79 -2.30 7.86
CA ASP A 19 8.73 -2.36 8.98
C ASP A 19 9.62 -3.63 8.89
N GLY A 20 9.07 -4.75 8.38
CA GLY A 20 9.81 -6.01 8.22
C GLY A 20 10.50 -6.18 6.86
N ASN A 21 9.95 -5.59 5.80
CA ASN A 21 10.48 -5.60 4.44
C ASN A 21 10.29 -4.21 3.81
N PRO A 22 11.31 -3.33 3.87
CA PRO A 22 11.23 -1.95 3.36
C PRO A 22 11.12 -1.83 1.83
N ALA A 23 11.40 -2.90 1.09
CA ALA A 23 11.37 -2.92 -0.38
C ALA A 23 10.61 -4.15 -0.91
N PRO A 24 9.32 -4.31 -0.57
CA PRO A 24 8.55 -5.47 -0.99
C PRO A 24 8.22 -5.40 -2.47
N THR A 25 8.09 -6.56 -3.09
CA THR A 25 7.53 -6.73 -4.44
C THR A 25 6.02 -6.50 -4.43
N ARG A 26 5.43 -6.21 -5.60
CA ARG A 26 3.97 -6.07 -5.76
C ARG A 26 3.21 -7.25 -5.17
N ARG A 27 3.66 -8.48 -5.48
CA ARG A 27 3.04 -9.72 -5.02
C ARG A 27 3.04 -9.83 -3.50
N GLU A 28 4.14 -9.44 -2.84
CA GLU A 28 4.21 -9.45 -1.37
C GLU A 28 3.26 -8.42 -0.74
N VAL A 29 3.06 -7.26 -1.39
CA VAL A 29 2.05 -6.27 -0.96
C VAL A 29 0.63 -6.84 -1.10
N GLU A 30 0.34 -7.52 -2.21
CA GLU A 30 -0.96 -8.16 -2.45
C GLU A 30 -1.24 -9.26 -1.43
N GLU A 31 -0.28 -10.14 -1.18
CA GLU A 31 -0.39 -11.22 -0.19
C GLU A 31 -0.58 -10.66 1.22
N ALA A 32 0.19 -9.65 1.62
CA ALA A 32 0.04 -9.01 2.92
C ALA A 32 -1.35 -8.40 3.10
N LEU A 33 -1.94 -7.82 2.05
CA LEU A 33 -3.24 -7.15 2.11
C LEU A 33 -4.43 -8.06 1.80
N ALA A 34 -4.24 -9.34 1.49
CA ALA A 34 -5.31 -10.26 1.11
C ALA A 34 -6.41 -10.40 2.18
N GLY A 35 -6.08 -10.20 3.47
CA GLY A 35 -7.02 -10.19 4.58
C GLY A 35 -7.81 -8.89 4.77
N ASN A 36 -7.49 -7.81 4.05
CA ASN A 36 -8.10 -6.50 4.21
C ASN A 36 -9.10 -6.20 3.09
N LEU A 37 -10.36 -6.55 3.32
CA LEU A 37 -11.40 -6.39 2.30
C LEU A 37 -11.76 -4.91 2.02
N CYS A 38 -11.73 -4.53 0.75
CA CYS A 38 -12.15 -3.22 0.27
C CYS A 38 -13.23 -3.35 -0.81
N ARG A 39 -14.38 -2.71 -0.62
CA ARG A 39 -15.47 -2.73 -1.61
C ARG A 39 -15.39 -1.57 -2.62
N CYS A 40 -14.74 -0.47 -2.27
CA CYS A 40 -14.84 0.77 -3.03
C CYS A 40 -13.74 0.92 -4.08
N THR A 41 -12.49 0.60 -3.76
CA THR A 41 -11.32 1.01 -4.57
C THR A 41 -10.89 0.01 -5.66
N GLY A 42 -11.26 -1.27 -5.55
CA GLY A 42 -10.72 -2.32 -6.41
C GLY A 42 -9.23 -2.61 -6.21
N TYR A 43 -8.65 -2.22 -5.06
CA TYR A 43 -7.26 -2.48 -4.63
C TYR A 43 -6.12 -1.78 -5.39
N THR A 44 -6.22 -1.50 -6.69
CA THR A 44 -5.10 -0.96 -7.48
C THR A 44 -4.43 0.25 -6.82
N LYS A 45 -5.21 1.28 -6.46
CA LYS A 45 -4.68 2.50 -5.82
C LYS A 45 -4.19 2.29 -4.37
N ILE A 46 -4.64 1.24 -3.68
CA ILE A 46 -4.12 0.88 -2.36
C ILE A 46 -2.72 0.30 -2.52
N LEU A 47 -2.56 -0.67 -3.43
CA LEU A 47 -1.29 -1.32 -3.71
C LEU A 47 -0.25 -0.30 -4.19
N ASP A 48 -0.62 0.58 -5.12
CA ASP A 48 0.24 1.67 -5.60
C ASP A 48 0.69 2.59 -4.45
N ALA A 49 -0.19 2.87 -3.49
CA ALA A 49 0.12 3.71 -2.34
C ALA A 49 1.13 3.06 -1.39
N VAL A 50 1.06 1.74 -1.19
CA VAL A 50 2.03 1.01 -0.36
C VAL A 50 3.40 0.98 -1.03
N GLU A 51 3.47 0.74 -2.34
CA GLU A 51 4.75 0.83 -3.07
C GLU A 51 5.35 2.24 -3.04
N MET A 52 4.51 3.27 -3.18
CA MET A 52 4.97 4.66 -3.05
C MET A 52 5.52 4.93 -1.64
N ALA A 53 4.90 4.37 -0.60
CA ALA A 53 5.40 4.49 0.76
C ALA A 53 6.76 3.78 0.90
N ALA A 54 6.90 2.55 0.41
CA ALA A 54 8.16 1.80 0.41
C ALA A 54 9.31 2.59 -0.24
N LEU A 55 9.05 3.18 -1.41
CA LEU A 55 10.03 4.01 -2.10
C LEU A 55 10.40 5.26 -1.30
N ARG A 56 9.42 5.96 -0.72
CA ARG A 56 9.71 7.14 0.11
C ARG A 56 10.52 6.77 1.36
N MET A 57 10.26 5.62 1.98
CA MET A 57 11.00 5.13 3.15
C MET A 57 12.44 4.75 2.81
N THR A 58 12.70 4.31 1.58
CA THR A 58 14.05 3.96 1.11
C THR A 58 14.79 5.11 0.42
N GLY A 59 14.23 6.34 0.46
CA GLY A 59 14.85 7.54 -0.12
C GLY A 59 14.64 7.70 -1.64
N GLY A 60 13.83 6.85 -2.26
CA GLY A 60 13.47 6.93 -3.67
C GLY A 60 12.43 8.02 -3.95
N SER A 61 12.67 8.82 -4.99
CA SER A 61 11.69 9.79 -5.51
C SER A 61 11.00 9.24 -6.76
N ARG A 62 9.69 8.97 -6.70
CA ARG A 62 8.87 8.85 -7.93
C ARG A 62 8.42 10.25 -8.33
N VAL A 63 8.98 10.75 -9.43
CA VAL A 63 8.48 11.93 -10.16
C VAL A 63 7.18 11.56 -10.86
N GLY A 64 6.13 12.35 -10.63
CA GLY A 64 4.95 12.36 -11.49
C GLY A 64 3.68 11.84 -10.83
N ASP A 65 3.03 12.73 -10.09
CA ASP A 65 1.57 12.76 -10.01
C ASP A 65 1.01 12.89 -11.43
N ARG A 66 0.63 11.77 -12.03
CA ARG A 66 -0.18 11.76 -13.26
C ARG A 66 -1.61 11.40 -12.87
N ARG A 67 -2.37 12.45 -12.59
CA ARG A 67 -3.84 12.59 -12.58
C ARG A 67 -4.64 11.64 -11.68
#